data_AF-A0A0B6YSK4-F1
#
_entry.id   AF-A0A0B6YSK4-F1
#
_cell.length_a   1.000
_cell.length_b   1.000
_cell.length_c   1.000
_cell.angle_alpha   90.00
_cell.angle_beta   90.00
_cell.angle_gamma   90.00
#
_symmetry.space_group_name_H-M   'P 1'
#
loop_
_entity.id
_entity.type
_entity.pdbx_description
1 polymer ?
#
loop_
_entity_poly.entity_id
_entity_poly.type
_entity_poly.pdbx_seq_one_letter_code
_entity_poly.pdbx_strand_id
1 'polypeptide(L)'
;MPVYKACEIPDMKDFAQINRSVPQMPTGMEKEEETEHHLQRALSAQQVYGSSEALVIPIPEVQDISDRYPVLYPDDYKPSKQYIHIQAFNMDQEIPDYDMDSDDDQWVNEQSKKMDITPIKFEEMLDRLEKGSGQQVVTLQEAKLLLKEDDDLIIAVYDYWLNKRLKM
;
A
#
# COMPACT_ATOMS: atom_id res chain seq x y z
N MET A 1 23.13 -37.49 48.70
CA MET A 1 24.00 -36.84 47.70
C MET A 1 24.56 -35.58 48.32
N PRO A 2 25.87 -35.34 48.26
CA PRO A 2 26.46 -34.09 48.75
C PRO A 2 26.08 -32.93 47.82
N VAL A 3 25.78 -31.77 48.41
CA VAL A 3 25.48 -30.51 47.70
C VAL A 3 26.68 -29.59 47.91
N TYR A 4 27.29 -29.14 46.81
CA TYR A 4 28.47 -28.27 46.84
C TYR A 4 28.09 -26.83 46.51
N LYS A 5 28.84 -25.89 47.08
CA LYS A 5 28.72 -24.46 46.74
C LYS A 5 29.60 -24.14 45.52
N ALA A 6 29.21 -23.13 44.75
CA ALA A 6 29.88 -22.78 43.49
C ALA A 6 31.40 -22.54 43.64
N CYS A 7 31.85 -22.04 44.79
CA CYS A 7 33.25 -21.80 45.11
C CYS A 7 34.07 -23.07 45.46
N GLU A 8 33.42 -24.21 45.66
CA GLU A 8 34.07 -25.50 45.97
C GLU A 8 34.35 -26.31 44.69
N ILE A 9 33.89 -25.82 43.54
CA ILE A 9 34.12 -26.42 42.23
C ILE A 9 35.35 -25.73 41.62
N PRO A 10 36.44 -26.45 41.30
CA PRO A 10 37.59 -25.86 40.63
C PRO A 10 37.17 -25.22 39.31
N ASP A 11 37.54 -23.97 39.08
CA ASP A 11 37.32 -23.30 37.78
C ASP A 11 38.02 -24.12 36.69
N MET A 12 37.23 -24.62 35.73
CA MET A 12 37.80 -25.32 34.59
C MET A 12 38.65 -24.34 33.79
N LYS A 13 39.89 -24.72 33.50
CA LYS A 13 40.70 -24.03 32.49
C LYS A 13 39.91 -24.03 31.18
N ASP A 14 39.71 -22.86 30.59
CA ASP A 14 39.12 -22.74 29.25
C ASP A 14 39.81 -23.70 28.30
N PHE A 15 39.12 -24.80 27.97
CA PHE A 15 39.61 -25.79 27.02
C PHE A 15 39.44 -25.20 25.62
N ALA A 16 40.31 -24.27 25.24
CA ALA A 16 40.32 -23.64 23.92
C ALA A 16 40.71 -24.57 22.76
N GLN A 17 40.90 -25.88 22.99
CA GLN A 17 41.19 -26.86 21.94
C GLN A 17 40.53 -28.20 22.23
N ILE A 18 39.24 -28.29 21.92
CA ILE A 18 38.55 -29.57 21.84
C ILE A 18 37.81 -29.60 20.49
N ASN A 19 38.34 -30.38 19.55
CA ASN A 19 37.64 -30.82 18.34
C ASN A 19 36.48 -31.77 18.70
N ARG A 20 35.49 -31.28 19.44
CA ARG A 20 34.19 -31.93 19.55
C ARG A 20 33.30 -31.21 18.55
N SER A 21 32.98 -31.88 17.45
CA SER A 21 31.88 -31.47 16.59
C SER A 21 30.61 -31.48 17.45
N VAL A 22 30.25 -30.31 17.98
CA VAL A 22 28.95 -30.07 18.58
C VAL A 22 27.96 -30.25 17.42
N PRO A 23 27.00 -31.19 17.49
CA PRO A 23 25.91 -31.22 16.53
C PRO A 23 25.30 -29.83 16.55
N GLN A 24 25.29 -29.13 15.40
CA GLN A 24 24.58 -27.86 15.34
C GLN A 24 23.12 -28.17 15.67
N MET A 25 22.68 -27.72 16.84
CA MET A 25 21.26 -27.75 17.15
C MET A 25 20.56 -26.84 16.15
N PRO A 26 19.40 -27.24 15.59
CA PRO A 26 18.63 -26.32 14.78
C PRO A 26 18.32 -25.10 15.66
N THR A 27 18.78 -23.96 15.19
CA THR A 27 18.68 -22.64 15.82
C THR A 27 17.25 -22.18 16.04
N GLY A 28 16.27 -22.89 15.46
CA GLY A 28 14.84 -22.56 15.55
C GLY A 28 14.47 -21.29 14.77
N MET A 29 15.43 -20.69 14.06
CA MET A 29 15.26 -19.51 13.23
C MET A 29 15.19 -19.90 11.76
N GLU A 30 14.51 -19.10 10.96
CA GLU A 30 14.46 -19.33 9.52
C GLU A 30 15.83 -19.02 8.90
N LYS A 31 16.23 -19.82 7.90
CA LYS A 31 17.55 -19.66 7.25
C LYS A 31 17.78 -18.25 6.69
N GLU A 32 16.72 -17.60 6.23
CA GLU A 32 16.77 -16.23 5.70
C GLU A 32 17.08 -15.22 6.80
N GLU A 33 16.49 -15.40 7.98
CA GLU A 33 16.72 -14.59 9.17
C GLU A 33 18.18 -14.70 9.65
N GLU A 34 18.75 -15.92 9.65
CA GLU A 34 20.16 -16.13 10.03
C GLU A 34 21.17 -15.46 9.08
N THR A 35 20.78 -15.29 7.82
CA THR A 35 21.60 -14.62 6.79
C THR A 35 21.41 -13.11 6.75
N GLU A 36 20.50 -12.56 7.57
CA GLU A 36 20.24 -11.14 7.59
C GLU A 36 21.49 -10.36 8.02
N HIS A 37 21.95 -9.50 7.12
CA HIS A 37 23.22 -8.84 7.27
C HIS A 37 23.27 -7.82 8.42
N HIS A 38 22.18 -7.09 8.70
CA HIS A 38 22.13 -6.17 9.84
C HIS A 38 22.14 -6.93 11.17
N LEU A 39 21.45 -8.07 11.24
CA LEU A 39 21.45 -8.96 12.39
C LEU A 39 22.86 -9.52 12.66
N GLN A 40 23.53 -10.08 11.65
CA GLN A 40 24.90 -10.60 11.79
C GLN A 40 25.90 -9.53 12.23
N ARG A 41 25.72 -8.32 11.71
CA ARG A 41 26.52 -7.16 12.04
C ARG A 41 26.32 -6.70 13.48
N ALA A 42 25.07 -6.64 13.97
CA ALA A 42 24.76 -6.34 15.36
C ALA A 42 25.29 -7.43 16.32
N LEU A 43 25.09 -8.71 15.98
CA LEU A 43 25.57 -9.86 16.76
C LEU A 43 27.10 -9.90 16.86
N SER A 44 27.80 -9.70 15.75
CA SER A 44 29.28 -9.67 15.73
C SER A 44 29.85 -8.49 16.51
N ALA A 45 29.24 -7.30 16.42
CA ALA A 45 29.64 -6.15 17.22
C ALA A 45 29.46 -6.41 18.73
N GLN A 46 28.35 -7.04 19.14
CA GLN A 46 28.08 -7.39 20.53
C GLN A 46 29.07 -8.42 21.10
N GLN A 47 29.41 -9.46 20.31
CA GLN A 47 30.37 -10.48 20.73
C GLN A 47 31.80 -9.95 20.88
N VAL A 48 32.21 -8.99 20.02
CA VAL A 48 33.59 -8.47 20.01
C VAL A 48 33.79 -7.33 21.00
N TYR A 49 32.83 -6.41 21.13
CA TYR A 49 33.00 -5.17 21.89
C TYR A 49 32.22 -5.13 23.20
N GLY A 50 31.42 -6.15 23.52
CA GLY A 50 30.63 -6.23 24.75
C GLY A 50 29.61 -5.10 24.95
N SER A 51 29.44 -4.22 23.95
CA SER A 51 28.54 -3.07 23.96
C SER A 51 27.79 -2.99 22.64
N SER A 52 26.48 -2.74 22.72
CA SER A 52 25.55 -2.69 21.57
C SER A 52 25.48 -1.32 20.88
N GLU A 53 26.26 -0.33 21.32
CA GLU A 53 26.12 1.06 20.87
C GLU A 53 26.66 1.29 19.44
N ALA A 54 27.60 0.47 18.97
CA ALA A 54 28.27 0.72 17.69
C ALA A 54 27.46 0.29 16.45
N LEU A 55 26.46 -0.58 16.60
CA LEU A 55 25.80 -1.21 15.47
C LEU A 55 24.35 -1.63 15.77
N VAL A 56 23.43 -0.69 15.54
CA VAL A 56 21.99 -0.87 15.75
C VAL A 56 21.30 -1.15 14.42
N ILE A 57 20.31 -2.04 14.41
CA ILE A 57 19.46 -2.30 13.24
C ILE A 57 18.67 -1.01 12.95
N PRO A 58 18.81 -0.39 11.77
CA PRO A 58 18.17 0.88 11.48
C PRO A 58 16.65 0.69 11.44
N ILE A 59 15.95 1.55 12.18
CA ILE A 59 14.48 1.64 12.14
C ILE A 59 14.11 2.67 11.08
N PRO A 60 13.19 2.38 10.15
CA PRO A 60 12.75 3.36 9.17
C PRO A 60 12.10 4.56 9.87
N GLU A 61 12.29 5.75 9.31
CA GLU A 61 11.62 6.95 9.79
C GLU A 61 10.12 6.85 9.53
N VAL A 62 9.31 7.16 10.55
CA VAL A 62 7.85 7.18 10.44
C VAL A 62 7.41 8.61 10.18
N GLN A 63 6.65 8.81 9.10
CA GLN A 63 6.01 10.09 8.82
C GLN A 63 4.67 10.17 9.55
N ASP A 64 4.44 11.28 10.26
CA ASP A 64 3.13 11.58 10.83
C ASP A 64 2.19 12.07 9.73
N ILE A 65 1.04 11.40 9.59
CA ILE A 65 -0.02 11.73 8.64
C ILE A 65 -1.36 11.98 9.34
N SER A 66 -1.35 12.19 10.65
CA SER A 66 -2.55 12.35 11.49
C SER A 66 -3.50 13.43 10.98
N ASP A 67 -3.00 14.50 10.35
CA ASP A 67 -3.82 15.58 9.80
C ASP A 67 -4.60 15.16 8.53
N ARG A 68 -4.01 14.30 7.69
CA ARG A 68 -4.58 13.88 6.39
C ARG A 68 -5.37 12.58 6.48
N TYR A 69 -5.03 11.72 7.44
CA TYR A 69 -5.65 10.41 7.62
C TYR A 69 -7.19 10.46 7.75
N PRO A 70 -7.80 11.27 8.64
CA PRO A 70 -9.25 11.27 8.82
C PRO A 70 -10.01 11.86 7.61
N VAL A 71 -9.34 12.65 6.77
CA VAL A 71 -9.92 13.18 5.52
C VAL A 71 -9.99 12.10 4.44
N LEU A 72 -8.98 11.24 4.38
CA LEU A 72 -8.88 10.16 3.38
C LEU A 72 -9.65 8.90 3.79
N TYR A 73 -9.72 8.62 5.09
CA TYR A 73 -10.33 7.41 5.65
C TYR A 73 -11.31 7.79 6.75
N PRO A 74 -12.58 8.08 6.42
CA PRO A 74 -13.60 8.35 7.42
C PRO A 74 -13.96 7.09 8.23
N ASP A 75 -14.27 7.26 9.52
CA ASP A 75 -14.67 6.17 10.43
C ASP A 75 -16.15 5.79 10.26
N ASP A 76 -16.53 5.29 9.08
CA ASP A 76 -17.91 4.90 8.74
C ASP A 76 -18.22 3.42 9.01
N TYR A 77 -17.18 2.59 9.19
CA TYR A 77 -17.30 1.16 9.42
C TYR A 77 -17.99 0.82 10.76
N LYS A 78 -18.94 -0.13 10.72
CA LYS A 78 -19.66 -0.62 11.90
C LYS A 78 -19.31 -2.09 12.16
N PRO A 79 -18.70 -2.42 13.31
CA PRO A 79 -18.27 -3.79 13.60
C PRO A 79 -19.47 -4.75 13.73
N SER A 80 -19.41 -5.88 13.05
CA SER A 80 -20.40 -6.94 13.15
C SER A 80 -20.19 -7.79 14.41
N LYS A 81 -21.29 -8.32 14.97
CA LYS A 81 -21.22 -9.25 16.12
C LYS A 81 -20.70 -10.65 15.75
N GLN A 82 -20.70 -10.97 14.47
CA GLN A 82 -20.24 -12.24 13.90
C GLN A 82 -18.99 -11.99 13.05
N TYR A 83 -18.21 -13.04 12.81
CA TYR A 83 -17.07 -12.95 11.89
C TYR A 83 -17.51 -12.61 10.47
N ILE A 84 -16.69 -11.81 9.78
CA ILE A 84 -16.92 -11.43 8.39
C ILE A 84 -16.75 -12.69 7.53
N HIS A 85 -17.84 -13.09 6.88
CA HIS A 85 -17.79 -14.14 5.87
C HIS A 85 -17.65 -13.50 4.50
N ILE A 86 -16.46 -13.61 3.90
CA ILE A 86 -16.18 -13.05 2.58
C ILE A 86 -16.75 -14.02 1.54
N GLN A 87 -17.85 -13.65 0.91
CA GLN A 87 -18.25 -14.23 -0.36
C GLN A 87 -17.54 -13.48 -1.49
N ALA A 88 -17.07 -14.21 -2.51
CA ALA A 88 -16.53 -13.57 -3.70
C ALA A 88 -17.56 -12.59 -4.26
N PHE A 89 -17.11 -11.35 -4.53
CA PHE A 89 -17.94 -10.22 -4.87
C PHE A 89 -18.96 -10.53 -5.97
N ASN A 90 -20.22 -10.14 -5.76
CA ASN A 90 -21.12 -9.89 -6.88
C ASN A 90 -20.57 -8.68 -7.64
N MET A 91 -20.43 -8.79 -8.96
CA MET A 91 -19.95 -7.75 -9.88
C MET A 91 -20.94 -6.57 -10.03
N ASP A 92 -21.54 -6.09 -8.93
CA ASP A 92 -22.69 -5.16 -8.97
C ASP A 92 -22.34 -3.73 -8.52
N GLN A 93 -21.06 -3.42 -8.29
CA GLN A 93 -20.61 -2.04 -8.16
C GLN A 93 -19.64 -1.76 -9.31
N GLU A 94 -20.17 -1.37 -10.47
CA GLU A 94 -19.41 -0.65 -11.50
C GLU A 94 -19.01 0.71 -10.89
N ILE A 95 -17.98 0.68 -10.06
CA ILE A 95 -17.22 1.89 -9.76
C ILE A 95 -16.54 2.26 -11.08
N PRO A 96 -16.66 3.51 -11.57
CA PRO A 96 -15.95 3.95 -12.75
C PRO A 96 -14.46 3.64 -12.63
N ASP A 97 -13.83 3.15 -13.70
CA ASP A 97 -12.38 2.92 -13.70
C ASP A 97 -11.59 4.24 -13.84
N TYR A 98 -12.27 5.34 -14.19
CA TYR A 98 -11.68 6.65 -14.35
C TYR A 98 -11.70 7.41 -13.02
N ASP A 99 -10.52 7.76 -12.52
CA ASP A 99 -10.34 8.64 -11.36
C ASP A 99 -10.01 10.07 -11.80
N MET A 100 -10.74 11.05 -11.27
CA MET A 100 -10.47 12.47 -11.53
C MET A 100 -9.11 12.93 -10.99
N ASP A 101 -8.39 13.73 -11.79
CA ASP A 101 -7.21 14.46 -11.34
C ASP A 101 -7.55 15.88 -10.80
N SER A 102 -6.52 16.63 -10.40
CA SER A 102 -6.69 17.98 -9.86
C SER A 102 -7.17 19.00 -10.91
N ASP A 103 -6.91 18.77 -12.20
CA ASP A 103 -7.37 19.64 -13.29
C ASP A 103 -8.83 19.34 -13.63
N ASP A 104 -9.21 18.06 -13.57
CA ASP A 104 -10.60 17.59 -13.69
C ASP A 104 -11.46 18.20 -12.58
N ASP A 105 -10.99 18.15 -11.32
CA ASP A 105 -11.72 18.70 -10.18
C ASP A 105 -12.00 20.20 -10.34
N GLN A 106 -11.03 20.96 -10.83
CA GLN A 106 -11.23 22.39 -11.14
C GLN A 106 -12.27 22.58 -12.25
N TRP A 107 -12.19 21.80 -13.33
CA TRP A 107 -13.13 21.89 -14.44
C TRP A 107 -14.56 21.53 -14.01
N VAL A 108 -14.75 20.45 -13.26
CA VAL A 108 -16.05 20.03 -12.73
C VAL A 108 -16.61 21.07 -11.75
N ASN A 109 -15.77 21.69 -10.91
CA ASN A 109 -16.19 22.77 -10.01
C ASN A 109 -16.60 24.06 -10.73
N GLU A 110 -16.04 24.34 -11.91
CA GLU A 110 -16.49 25.46 -12.75
C GLU A 110 -17.76 25.12 -13.52
N GLN A 111 -17.85 23.89 -14.03
CA GLN A 111 -18.94 23.43 -14.87
C GLN A 111 -20.21 23.11 -14.07
N SER A 112 -20.07 22.65 -12.82
CA SER A 112 -21.19 22.41 -11.87
C SER A 112 -22.01 23.68 -11.57
N LYS A 113 -21.43 24.87 -11.79
CA LYS A 113 -22.14 26.16 -11.65
C LYS A 113 -23.03 26.47 -12.85
N LYS A 114 -22.77 25.84 -14.01
CA LYS A 114 -23.46 26.08 -15.29
C LYS A 114 -24.38 24.92 -15.67
N MET A 115 -24.00 23.71 -15.30
CA MET A 115 -24.67 22.45 -15.62
C MET A 115 -24.71 21.57 -14.37
N ASP A 116 -25.73 20.72 -14.25
CA ASP A 116 -25.84 19.79 -13.12
C ASP A 116 -24.95 18.55 -13.35
N ILE A 117 -23.67 18.69 -13.02
CA ILE A 117 -22.66 17.63 -13.10
C ILE A 117 -22.07 17.34 -11.73
N THR A 118 -22.13 16.06 -11.33
CA THR A 118 -21.48 15.55 -10.11
C THR A 118 -20.14 14.89 -10.45
N PRO A 119 -19.19 14.80 -9.50
CA PRO A 119 -17.89 14.15 -9.74
C PRO A 119 -18.04 12.72 -10.28
N ILE A 120 -18.88 11.90 -9.62
CA ILE A 120 -19.13 10.51 -10.03
C ILE A 120 -19.74 10.45 -11.44
N LYS A 121 -20.67 11.35 -11.78
CA LYS A 121 -21.27 11.39 -13.12
C LYS A 121 -20.23 11.73 -14.18
N PHE A 122 -19.31 12.64 -13.88
CA PHE A 122 -18.20 12.97 -14.78
C PHE A 122 -17.28 11.76 -15.01
N GLU A 123 -16.92 11.06 -13.94
CA GLU A 123 -16.11 9.83 -14.00
C GLU A 123 -16.80 8.74 -14.85
N GLU A 124 -18.09 8.50 -14.64
CA GLU A 124 -18.88 7.57 -15.45
C GLU A 124 -18.91 7.97 -16.93
N MET A 125 -19.04 9.26 -17.23
CA MET A 125 -19.08 9.74 -18.61
C MET A 125 -17.72 9.58 -19.29
N LEU A 126 -16.62 9.90 -18.60
CA LEU A 126 -15.27 9.71 -19.12
C LEU A 126 -14.91 8.24 -19.29
N ASP A 127 -15.25 7.39 -18.33
CA ASP A 127 -15.03 5.95 -18.40
C ASP A 127 -15.73 5.33 -19.63
N ARG A 128 -16.99 5.72 -19.89
CA ARG A 128 -17.71 5.29 -21.10
C ARG A 128 -17.06 5.77 -22.39
N LEU A 129 -16.55 7.02 -22.41
CA LEU A 129 -15.84 7.56 -23.57
C LEU A 129 -14.51 6.84 -23.82
N GLU A 130 -13.77 6.53 -22.76
CA GLU A 130 -12.48 5.85 -22.85
C GLU A 130 -12.66 4.38 -23.30
N LYS A 131 -13.61 3.66 -22.69
CA LYS A 131 -14.01 2.31 -23.10
C LYS A 131 -14.55 2.28 -24.53
N GLY A 132 -15.29 3.31 -24.94
CA GLY A 132 -15.78 3.47 -26.31
C GLY A 132 -14.68 3.80 -27.32
N SER A 133 -13.59 4.42 -26.89
CA SER A 133 -12.52 4.87 -27.78
C SER A 133 -11.57 3.77 -28.20
N GLY A 134 -11.19 2.84 -27.31
CA GLY A 134 -10.23 1.78 -27.63
C GLY A 134 -8.98 2.31 -28.35
N GLN A 135 -8.87 2.11 -29.67
CA GLN A 135 -7.76 2.59 -30.50
C GLN A 135 -8.05 3.86 -31.34
N GLN A 136 -9.31 4.28 -31.49
CA GLN A 136 -9.71 5.40 -32.35
C GLN A 136 -10.49 6.45 -31.56
N VAL A 137 -10.28 7.73 -31.89
CA VAL A 137 -11.03 8.82 -31.23
C VAL A 137 -12.52 8.67 -31.54
N VAL A 138 -13.33 8.59 -30.48
CA VAL A 138 -14.80 8.56 -30.56
C VAL A 138 -15.28 9.82 -31.25
N THR A 139 -16.23 9.71 -32.17
CA THR A 139 -16.86 10.88 -32.78
C THR A 139 -17.95 11.47 -31.88
N LEU A 140 -18.28 12.74 -32.04
CA LEU A 140 -19.35 13.39 -31.27
C LEU A 140 -20.71 12.64 -31.40
N GLN A 141 -20.98 12.03 -32.56
CA GLN A 141 -22.20 11.22 -32.76
C GLN A 141 -22.18 9.94 -31.92
N GLU A 142 -21.03 9.26 -31.82
CA GLU A 142 -20.87 8.07 -30.99
C GLU A 142 -20.93 8.43 -29.50
N ALA A 143 -20.29 9.53 -29.09
CA ALA A 143 -20.36 10.05 -27.73
C ALA A 143 -21.81 10.32 -27.29
N LYS A 144 -22.63 10.90 -28.18
CA LYS A 144 -24.07 11.10 -27.92
C LYS A 144 -24.83 9.79 -27.71
N LEU A 145 -24.52 8.77 -28.49
CA LEU A 145 -25.14 7.45 -28.36
C LEU A 145 -24.73 6.72 -27.07
N LEU A 146 -23.50 6.95 -26.60
CA LEU A 146 -22.93 6.31 -25.42
C LEU A 146 -23.43 6.94 -24.11
N LEU A 147 -23.48 8.27 -24.04
CA LEU A 147 -23.74 8.98 -22.78
C LEU A 147 -25.22 9.14 -22.48
N LYS A 148 -26.09 9.30 -23.49
CA LYS A 148 -27.56 9.44 -23.34
C LYS A 148 -28.01 10.52 -22.34
N GLU A 149 -27.19 11.55 -22.16
CA GLU A 149 -27.43 12.73 -21.31
C GLU A 149 -27.81 13.95 -22.16
N ASP A 150 -27.94 15.12 -21.52
CA ASP A 150 -28.19 16.39 -22.21
C ASP A 150 -27.10 16.70 -23.25
N ASP A 151 -27.53 17.11 -24.45
CA ASP A 151 -26.63 17.39 -25.58
C ASP A 151 -25.55 18.43 -25.23
N ASP A 152 -25.88 19.46 -24.45
CA ASP A 152 -24.94 20.51 -24.04
C ASP A 152 -23.87 19.97 -23.08
N LEU A 153 -24.25 19.05 -22.17
CA LEU A 153 -23.34 18.41 -21.24
C LEU A 153 -22.40 17.45 -21.97
N ILE A 154 -22.95 16.65 -22.89
CA ILE A 154 -22.16 15.72 -23.71
C ILE A 154 -21.11 16.48 -24.51
N ILE A 155 -21.50 17.59 -25.16
CA ILE A 155 -20.57 18.39 -25.97
C ILE A 155 -19.45 18.96 -25.08
N ALA A 156 -19.79 19.53 -23.92
CA ALA A 156 -18.79 20.10 -23.01
C ALA A 156 -17.78 19.06 -22.49
N VAL A 157 -18.25 17.89 -22.05
CA VAL A 157 -17.39 16.79 -21.57
C VAL A 157 -16.56 16.21 -22.70
N TYR A 158 -17.15 16.02 -23.88
CA TYR A 158 -16.46 15.51 -25.06
C TYR A 158 -15.34 16.45 -25.52
N ASP A 159 -15.61 17.76 -25.58
CA ASP A 159 -14.60 18.76 -25.94
C ASP A 159 -13.45 18.78 -24.92
N TYR A 160 -13.77 18.68 -23.62
CA TYR A 160 -12.76 18.57 -22.57
C TYR A 160 -11.88 17.32 -22.74
N TRP A 161 -12.50 16.13 -22.88
CA TRP A 161 -11.81 14.86 -23.08
C TRP A 161 -10.93 14.86 -24.34
N LEU A 162 -11.46 15.37 -25.46
CA LEU A 162 -10.73 15.46 -26.72
C LEU A 162 -9.50 16.36 -26.59
N ASN A 163 -9.65 17.52 -25.94
CA ASN A 163 -8.52 18.41 -25.67
C ASN A 163 -7.48 17.75 -24.74
N LYS A 164 -7.91 16.98 -23.75
CA LYS A 164 -7.00 16.24 -22.84
C LYS A 164 -6.19 15.19 -23.61
N ARG A 165 -6.82 14.45 -24.52
CA ARG A 165 -6.14 13.48 -25.40
C ARG A 165 -5.19 14.10 -26.41
N LEU A 166 -5.49 15.28 -26.93
CA LEU A 166 -4.62 16.00 -27.86
C LEU A 166 -3.40 16.65 -27.20
N LYS A 167 -3.46 16.86 -25.87
CA LYS A 167 -2.36 17.41 -25.08
C LYS A 167 -1.35 16.34 -24.60
N MET A 168 -1.72 15.06 -24.63
CA MET A 168 -0.80 13.93 -24.39
C MET A 168 0.06 13.65 -25.62
#